data_AF-A0A2H9LWZ4-F1
#
_entry.id   AF-A0A2H9LWZ4-F1
#
_cell.length_a   1.000
_cell.length_b   1.000
_cell.length_c   1.000
_cell.angle_alpha   90.00
_cell.angle_beta   90.00
_cell.angle_gamma   90.00
#
_symmetry.space_group_name_H-M   'P 1'
#
loop_
_entity.id
_entity.type
_entity.pdbx_description
1 polymer ?
#
loop_
_entity_poly.entity_id
_entity_poly.type
_entity_poly.pdbx_seq_one_letter_code
_entity_poly.pdbx_strand_id
1 'polypeptide(L)'
;MENIQTDVDRMITYLREYGNTDVDTLSKKLAIPRPVVEGWLHVLEEENLVQLEYKLTKLHAAWVGAAAQEEEEETPKKMHDIFHMQPEETVEIIEAQTPTGIRLAAEREGM
;
A
#
# COMPACT_ATOMS: atom_id res chain seq x y z
N MET A 1 19.73 24.26 -27.31
CA MET A 1 19.47 24.79 -25.95
C MET A 1 19.77 23.66 -25.00
N GLU A 2 20.76 23.82 -24.13
CA GLU A 2 21.02 22.86 -23.05
C GLU A 2 19.85 22.94 -22.07
N ASN A 3 19.12 21.83 -21.91
CA ASN A 3 18.06 21.75 -20.93
C ASN A 3 18.75 21.57 -19.57
N ILE A 4 18.85 22.64 -18.77
CA ILE A 4 19.41 22.56 -17.43
C ILE A 4 18.41 21.76 -16.59
N GLN A 5 18.66 20.47 -16.43
CA GLN A 5 17.82 19.61 -15.61
C GLN A 5 18.18 19.84 -14.14
N THR A 6 17.22 20.35 -13.37
CA THR A 6 17.42 20.57 -11.94
C THR A 6 17.14 19.31 -11.13
N ASP A 7 17.53 19.32 -9.86
CA ASP A 7 17.22 18.25 -8.92
C ASP A 7 15.71 18.04 -8.75
N VAL A 8 14.95 19.14 -8.76
CA VAL A 8 13.48 19.09 -8.67
C VAL A 8 12.86 18.50 -9.94
N ASP A 9 13.40 18.78 -11.13
CA ASP A 9 12.93 18.14 -12.37
C ASP A 9 13.11 16.62 -12.30
N ARG A 10 14.28 16.17 -11.81
CA ARG A 10 14.56 14.73 -11.62
C ARG A 10 13.61 14.09 -10.62
N MET A 11 13.28 14.79 -9.53
CA MET A 11 12.30 14.33 -8.55
C MET A 11 10.90 14.21 -9.16
N ILE A 12 10.45 15.22 -9.91
CA ILE A 12 9.14 15.21 -10.58
C ILE A 12 9.05 14.05 -11.57
N THR A 13 10.09 13.86 -12.41
CA THR A 13 10.12 12.72 -13.35
C THR A 13 10.04 11.39 -12.61
N TYR A 14 10.82 11.21 -11.55
CA TYR A 14 10.78 9.99 -10.76
C TYR A 14 9.40 9.74 -10.14
N LEU A 15 8.81 10.74 -9.49
CA LEU A 15 7.52 10.58 -8.84
C LEU A 15 6.40 10.30 -9.84
N ARG A 16 6.47 10.87 -11.04
CA ARG A 16 5.55 10.55 -12.15
C ARG A 16 5.66 9.10 -12.63
N GLU A 17 6.86 8.56 -12.69
CA GLU A 17 7.10 7.18 -13.17
C GLU A 17 6.70 6.12 -12.14
N TYR A 18 7.00 6.36 -10.85
CA TYR A 18 6.85 5.36 -9.80
C TYR A 18 5.61 5.56 -8.92
N GLY A 19 5.00 6.74 -8.92
CA GLY A 19 3.74 7.05 -8.25
C GLY A 19 3.82 7.18 -6.73
N ASN A 20 4.47 6.27 -6.00
CA ASN A 20 4.64 6.32 -4.55
C ASN A 20 6.03 5.87 -4.14
N THR A 21 6.69 6.62 -3.26
CA THR A 21 8.02 6.24 -2.74
C THR A 21 8.28 6.84 -1.36
N ASP A 22 9.18 6.22 -0.59
CA ASP A 22 9.67 6.79 0.66
C ASP A 22 10.83 7.77 0.43
N VAL A 23 10.96 8.75 1.32
CA VAL A 23 11.99 9.80 1.22
C VAL A 23 13.41 9.24 1.22
N ASP A 24 13.69 8.19 2.00
CA ASP A 24 15.02 7.58 2.05
C ASP A 24 15.38 6.91 0.72
N THR A 25 14.42 6.22 0.09
CA THR A 25 14.58 5.63 -1.24
C THR A 25 14.79 6.71 -2.29
N LEU A 26 14.00 7.79 -2.27
CA LEU A 26 14.16 8.92 -3.21
C LEU A 26 15.55 9.56 -3.07
N SER A 27 15.98 9.82 -1.84
CA SER A 27 17.29 10.40 -1.52
C SER A 27 18.43 9.52 -2.08
N LYS A 28 18.37 8.21 -1.86
CA LYS A 28 19.38 7.26 -2.36
C LYS A 28 19.37 7.14 -3.89
N LYS A 29 18.18 7.11 -4.51
CA LYS A 29 18.02 6.95 -5.96
C LYS A 29 18.51 8.16 -6.75
N LEU A 30 18.23 9.36 -6.25
CA LEU A 30 18.60 10.60 -6.92
C LEU A 30 19.95 11.16 -6.44
N ALA A 31 20.56 10.54 -5.43
CA ALA A 31 21.76 11.00 -4.75
C ALA A 31 21.63 12.44 -4.20
N ILE A 32 20.43 12.79 -3.74
CA ILE A 32 20.11 14.09 -3.15
C ILE A 32 20.04 13.93 -1.63
N PRO A 33 20.64 14.83 -0.82
CA PRO A 33 20.54 14.77 0.63
C PRO A 33 19.08 14.79 1.10
N ARG A 34 18.76 13.94 2.08
CA ARG A 34 17.41 13.85 2.64
C ARG A 34 16.76 15.19 3.00
N PRO A 35 17.45 16.15 3.67
CA PRO A 35 16.83 17.45 4.00
C PRO A 35 16.42 18.26 2.76
N VAL A 36 17.17 18.12 1.66
CA VAL A 36 16.88 18.80 0.39
C VAL A 36 15.67 18.15 -0.28
N VAL A 37 15.60 16.81 -0.25
CA VAL A 37 14.42 16.07 -0.72
C VAL A 37 13.17 16.46 0.06
N GLU A 38 13.23 16.47 1.39
CA GLU A 38 12.11 16.85 2.25
C GLU A 38 11.64 18.28 1.98
N GLY A 39 12.57 19.21 1.81
CA GLY A 39 12.26 20.60 1.47
C GLY A 39 11.54 20.72 0.13
N TRP A 40 12.04 20.05 -0.92
CA TRP A 40 11.37 20.05 -2.22
C TRP A 40 10.01 19.35 -2.20
N LEU A 41 9.87 18.26 -1.44
CA LEU A 41 8.61 17.56 -1.29
C LEU A 41 7.54 18.41 -0.61
N HIS A 42 7.90 19.20 0.40
CA HIS A 42 6.97 20.18 0.99
C HIS A 42 6.53 21.22 -0.04
N VAL A 43 7.45 21.78 -0.82
CA VAL A 43 7.11 22.76 -1.87
C VAL A 43 6.19 22.14 -2.93
N LEU A 44 6.45 20.89 -3.33
CA LEU A 44 5.58 20.18 -4.29
C LEU A 44 4.20 19.84 -3.71
N GLU A 45 4.10 19.66 -2.39
CA GLU A 45 2.83 19.43 -1.70
C GLU A 45 2.01 20.73 -1.62
N GLU A 46 2.66 21.87 -1.34
CA GLU A 46 2.01 23.19 -1.37
C GLU A 46 1.40 23.50 -2.75
N GLU A 47 2.07 23.05 -3.82
CA GLU A 47 1.60 23.18 -5.20
C GLU A 47 0.60 22.08 -5.62
N ASN A 48 0.17 21.21 -4.70
CA ASN A 48 -0.74 20.08 -4.94
C ASN A 48 -0.27 19.08 -6.01
N LEU A 49 1.05 18.99 -6.22
CA LEU A 49 1.65 18.04 -7.17
C LEU A 49 1.92 16.68 -6.53
N VAL A 50 2.16 16.67 -5.22
CA VAL A 50 2.41 15.47 -4.43
C VAL A 50 1.63 15.52 -3.13
N GLN A 51 1.37 14.36 -2.54
CA GLN A 51 0.78 14.22 -1.22
C GLN A 51 1.78 13.51 -0.31
N LEU A 52 2.03 14.07 0.87
CA LEU A 52 2.91 13.46 1.85
C LEU A 52 2.11 12.68 2.89
N GLU A 53 2.50 11.43 3.11
CA GLU A 53 1.86 10.55 4.07
C GLU A 53 2.91 9.93 4.99
N TYR A 54 2.68 10.02 6.30
CA TYR A 54 3.50 9.32 7.28
C TYR A 54 2.98 7.89 7.45
N LYS A 55 3.73 6.92 6.91
CA LYS A 55 3.44 5.49 7.10
C LYS A 55 4.45 4.89 8.05
N LEU A 56 3.95 4.34 9.16
CA LEU A 56 4.77 3.79 10.25
C LEU A 56 5.70 4.86 10.84
N THR A 57 6.98 4.84 10.45
CA THR A 57 8.04 5.77 10.88
C THR A 57 8.71 6.47 9.70
N LYS A 58 8.15 6.35 8.49
CA LYS A 58 8.71 6.88 7.26
C LYS A 58 7.75 7.85 6.58
N LEU A 59 8.33 8.89 6.02
CA LEU A 59 7.63 9.83 5.16
C LEU A 59 7.58 9.25 3.75
N HIS A 60 6.37 9.14 3.21
CA HIS A 60 6.11 8.73 1.84
C HIS A 60 5.60 9.92 1.03
N ALA A 61 5.98 9.98 -0.24
CA ALA A 61 5.48 10.93 -1.21
C ALA A 61 4.72 10.18 -2.31
N ALA A 62 3.50 10.61 -2.59
CA ALA A 62 2.67 10.11 -3.68
C ALA A 62 2.48 11.22 -4.73
N TRP A 63 2.61 10.91 -6.01
CA TRP A 63 2.35 11.86 -7.10
C TRP A 63 0.85 12.03 -7.32
N VAL A 64 0.36 13.27 -7.27
CA VAL A 64 -1.06 13.62 -7.44
C VAL A 64 -1.31 14.51 -8.66
N GLY A 65 -0.25 15.06 -9.28
CA GLY A 65 -0.30 16.12 -10.32
C GLY A 65 -1.02 15.84 -11.65
N ALA A 66 -1.95 14.89 -11.70
CA ALA A 66 -2.98 14.74 -12.73
C ALA A 66 -4.42 14.53 -12.17
N ALA A 67 -4.58 14.25 -10.87
CA ALA A 67 -5.86 13.94 -10.23
C ALA A 67 -6.48 15.15 -9.47
N ALA A 68 -5.74 16.23 -9.26
CA ALA A 68 -6.18 17.38 -8.45
C ALA A 68 -7.32 18.24 -9.09
N GLN A 69 -8.00 17.78 -10.14
CA GLN A 69 -9.21 18.43 -10.65
C GLN A 69 -10.53 17.70 -10.34
N GLU A 70 -10.48 16.51 -9.74
CA GLU A 70 -11.69 15.79 -9.31
C GLU A 70 -11.37 15.11 -7.97
N GLU A 71 -11.70 15.78 -6.85
CA GLU A 71 -11.94 15.23 -5.49
C GLU A 71 -11.57 16.28 -4.43
N GLU A 72 -12.43 17.30 -4.31
CA GLU A 72 -12.86 17.73 -2.98
C GLU A 72 -13.66 16.56 -2.37
N GLU A 73 -13.46 16.28 -1.06
CA GLU A 73 -13.95 15.11 -0.29
C GLU A 73 -13.09 13.85 -0.55
N GLU A 74 -12.29 13.31 0.38
CA GLU A 74 -12.63 12.94 1.76
C GLU A 74 -11.38 12.95 2.65
N THR A 75 -11.48 13.55 3.84
CA THR A 75 -10.64 13.13 4.96
C THR A 75 -11.15 11.78 5.49
N PRO A 76 -10.30 10.77 5.69
CA PRO A 76 -10.55 9.82 6.78
C PRO A 76 -9.48 9.98 7.87
N LYS A 77 -9.89 10.61 8.97
CA LYS A 77 -9.25 10.38 10.28
C LYS A 77 -9.41 8.90 10.65
N LYS A 78 -8.28 8.25 10.92
CA LYS A 78 -8.05 7.10 11.83
C LYS A 78 -8.82 5.78 11.57
N MET A 79 -8.08 4.72 11.22
CA MET A 79 -8.29 3.36 11.79
C MET A 79 -7.02 2.52 11.51
N HIS A 80 -6.20 2.23 12.51
CA HIS A 80 -6.15 0.98 13.29
C HIS A 80 -5.97 -0.32 12.44
N ASP A 81 -4.85 -0.99 12.72
CA ASP A 81 -4.56 -2.43 12.54
C ASP A 81 -4.63 -3.05 11.14
N ILE A 82 -3.48 -3.08 10.44
CA ILE A 82 -3.15 -4.20 9.53
C ILE A 82 -1.65 -4.53 9.63
N PHE A 83 -1.26 -5.15 10.74
CA PHE A 83 -0.17 -6.13 10.76
C PHE A 83 -0.78 -7.44 11.26
N HIS A 84 -1.18 -8.31 10.34
CA HIS A 84 -1.16 -9.75 10.57
C HIS A 84 -0.84 -10.41 9.24
N MET A 85 0.45 -10.61 9.02
CA MET A 85 0.93 -11.58 8.04
C MET A 85 1.96 -12.41 8.77
N GLN A 86 1.60 -13.65 9.13
CA GLN A 86 2.53 -14.77 9.08
C GLN A 86 1.81 -16.03 8.55
N PRO A 87 2.54 -16.91 7.85
CA PRO A 87 1.99 -18.04 7.10
C PRO A 87 2.08 -19.34 7.90
N GLU A 88 0.99 -20.10 7.99
CA GLU A 88 1.04 -21.45 8.57
C GLU A 88 0.04 -22.41 7.91
N GLU A 89 0.65 -23.43 7.28
CA GLU A 89 0.16 -24.79 7.04
C GLU A 89 -1.19 -25.01 6.34
N THR A 90 -1.12 -25.32 5.04
CA THR A 90 -2.16 -26.12 4.37
C THR A 90 -2.05 -27.58 4.82
N VAL A 91 -2.78 -27.96 5.86
CA VAL A 91 -3.08 -29.37 6.17
C VAL A 91 -4.53 -29.63 5.77
N GLU A 92 -4.73 -30.13 4.54
CA GLU A 92 -6.03 -30.64 4.10
C GLU A 92 -6.24 -32.07 4.59
N ILE A 93 -6.91 -32.21 5.73
CA ILE A 93 -7.68 -33.40 6.11
C ILE A 93 -8.83 -32.83 6.97
N ILE A 94 -10.13 -33.12 6.85
CA ILE A 94 -10.82 -34.42 6.72
C ILE A 94 -12.32 -34.17 6.39
N GLU A 95 -12.89 -35.11 5.64
CA GLU A 95 -14.20 -35.77 5.86
C GLU A 95 -15.58 -35.13 5.53
N ALA A 96 -16.28 -35.92 4.69
CA ALA A 96 -17.66 -36.38 4.85
C ALA A 96 -18.81 -35.42 4.51
N GLN A 97 -19.16 -35.39 3.22
CA GLN A 97 -20.51 -35.08 2.75
C GLN A 97 -21.44 -36.29 2.94
N THR A 98 -22.27 -36.18 3.98
CA THR A 98 -23.65 -36.68 4.16
C THR A 98 -24.06 -38.07 3.65
N PRO A 99 -24.61 -38.90 4.55
CA PRO A 99 -25.73 -39.76 4.23
C PRO A 99 -27.03 -39.24 4.86
N THR A 100 -27.91 -38.73 4.00
CA THR A 100 -29.36 -38.69 4.22
C THR A 100 -29.84 -40.10 4.53
N GLY A 101 -30.40 -40.35 5.71
CA GLY A 101 -31.04 -41.63 6.01
C GLY A 101 -31.29 -41.92 7.49
N ILE A 102 -32.31 -41.28 8.08
CA ILE A 102 -32.92 -41.77 9.32
C ILE A 102 -33.97 -42.83 8.95
N ARG A 103 -33.67 -44.13 9.14
CA ARG A 103 -34.60 -45.22 9.49
C ARG A 103 -33.78 -46.30 10.24
N LEU A 104 -33.90 -46.44 11.57
CA LEU A 104 -34.83 -47.32 12.30
C LEU A 104 -34.82 -48.80 11.86
N ALA A 105 -34.13 -49.64 12.64
CA ALA A 105 -34.48 -51.02 13.07
C ALA A 105 -33.18 -51.72 13.53
N ALA A 106 -32.92 -51.92 14.82
CA ALA A 106 -33.50 -52.97 15.68
C ALA A 106 -33.13 -54.40 15.23
N GLU A 107 -32.19 -54.98 16.00
CA GLU A 107 -32.09 -56.37 16.47
C GLU A 107 -32.67 -57.50 15.62
N ARG A 108 -31.77 -58.45 15.29
CA ARG A 108 -31.88 -59.94 15.13
C ARG A 108 -30.80 -60.30 14.11
N GLU A 109 -29.89 -61.23 14.33
CA GLU A 109 -30.01 -62.68 14.60
C GLU A 109 -28.71 -63.11 15.33
N GLY A 110 -28.68 -64.07 16.25
CA GLY A 110 -28.95 -65.49 15.99
C GLY A 110 -27.63 -66.26 16.07
N MET A 111 -27.65 -67.33 16.90
CA MET A 111 -26.61 -68.34 17.19
C MET A 111 -25.51 -67.99 18.19
#